data_AF-A0A7Z9S452-F1
#
_entry.id   AF-A0A7Z9S452-F1
#
_cell.length_a   1.000
_cell.length_b   1.000
_cell.length_c   1.000
_cell.angle_alpha   90.00
_cell.angle_beta   90.00
_cell.angle_gamma   90.00
#
_symmetry.space_group_name_H-M   'P 1'
#
loop_
_entity.id
_entity.type
_entity.pdbx_description
1 polymer ?
#
loop_
_entity_poly.entity_id
_entity_poly.type
_entity_poly.pdbx_seq_one_letter_code
_entity_poly.pdbx_strand_id
1 'polypeptide(L)'
;MKITATLLCLVSAAALVSGCDSARKAFSSDKTAPDEFAVYSRPPLSLPPEYKLRPPTPGVALQRGEAATTLAKRAIISQAVRRLA
;
A
#
# COMPACT_ATOMS: atom_id res chain seq x y z
N MET A 1 -0.48 54.98 -31.55
CA MET A 1 -1.60 54.78 -30.59
C MET A 1 -2.10 53.33 -30.51
N LYS A 2 -2.13 52.56 -31.62
CA LYS A 2 -2.56 51.14 -31.58
C LYS A 2 -1.57 50.25 -30.81
N ILE A 3 -0.27 50.43 -31.06
CA ILE A 3 0.82 49.65 -30.42
C ILE A 3 0.90 49.91 -28.90
N THR A 4 0.71 51.16 -28.47
CA THR A 4 0.69 51.53 -27.05
C THR A 4 -0.51 50.94 -26.32
N ALA A 5 -1.68 50.89 -26.97
CA ALA A 5 -2.88 50.25 -26.41
C ALA A 5 -2.74 48.73 -26.32
N THR A 6 -2.16 48.07 -27.33
CA THR A 6 -1.90 46.62 -27.29
C THR A 6 -0.88 46.25 -26.21
N LEU A 7 0.17 47.06 -26.01
CA LEU A 7 1.13 46.84 -24.93
C LEU A 7 0.50 47.01 -23.55
N LEU A 8 -0.36 48.02 -23.38
CA LEU A 8 -1.08 48.23 -22.12
C LEU A 8 -2.01 47.05 -21.79
N CYS A 9 -2.77 46.55 -22.77
CA CYS A 9 -3.61 45.36 -22.60
C CYS A 9 -2.79 44.10 -22.25
N LEU A 10 -1.64 43.91 -22.90
CA LEU A 10 -0.78 42.76 -22.65
C LEU A 10 -0.21 42.78 -21.22
N VAL A 11 0.23 43.94 -20.76
CA VAL A 11 0.74 44.13 -19.39
C VAL A 11 -0.37 43.90 -18.35
N SER A 12 -1.58 44.41 -18.59
CA SER A 12 -2.72 44.17 -17.69
C SER A 12 -3.11 42.69 -17.63
N ALA A 13 -3.09 41.98 -18.76
CA ALA A 13 -3.42 40.56 -18.80
C ALA A 13 -2.37 39.72 -18.05
N ALA A 14 -1.08 40.04 -18.20
CA ALA A 14 0.00 39.37 -17.49
C ALA A 14 -0.09 39.59 -15.96
N ALA A 15 -0.47 40.79 -15.52
CA ALA A 15 -0.65 41.11 -14.11
C ALA A 15 -1.85 40.37 -13.47
N LEU A 16 -2.91 40.11 -14.23
CA LEU A 16 -4.07 39.35 -13.75
C LEU A 16 -3.76 37.85 -13.61
N VAL A 17 -2.97 37.27 -14.52
CA VAL A 17 -2.59 35.84 -14.47
C VAL A 17 -1.50 35.54 -13.43
N SER A 18 -0.60 36.48 -13.13
CA SER A 18 0.48 36.24 -12.15
C SER A 18 -0.06 35.98 -10.73
N GLY A 19 -1.23 36.51 -10.38
CA GLY A 19 -1.90 36.27 -9.10
C GLY A 19 -2.47 34.85 -8.94
N CYS A 20 -2.76 34.14 -10.04
CA CYS A 20 -3.34 32.80 -9.99
C CYS A 20 -2.38 31.75 -9.39
N ASP A 21 -1.07 31.89 -9.57
CA ASP A 21 -0.09 30.97 -8.96
C ASP A 21 -0.01 31.15 -7.44
N SER A 22 -0.05 32.42 -6.98
CA SER A 22 -0.07 32.75 -5.56
C SER A 22 -1.36 32.28 -4.88
N ALA A 23 -2.51 32.47 -5.53
CA ALA A 23 -3.79 31.94 -5.06
C ALA A 23 -3.77 30.40 -5.01
N ARG A 24 -3.22 29.74 -6.04
CA ARG A 24 -3.07 28.29 -6.08
C ARG A 24 -2.25 27.76 -4.91
N LYS A 25 -1.16 28.41 -4.54
CA LYS A 25 -0.33 28.05 -3.36
C LYS A 25 -1.03 28.30 -2.02
N ALA A 26 -1.84 29.36 -1.92
CA ALA A 26 -2.58 29.68 -0.70
C ALA A 26 -3.77 28.73 -0.46
N PHE A 27 -4.46 28.31 -1.53
CA PHE A 27 -5.63 27.43 -1.45
C PHE A 27 -5.30 25.94 -1.65
N SER A 28 -4.16 25.62 -2.24
CA SER A 28 -3.63 24.26 -2.34
C SER A 28 -2.28 24.24 -1.66
N SER A 29 -2.20 23.59 -0.48
CA SER A 29 -0.93 23.21 0.11
C SER A 29 -0.08 22.54 -0.98
N ASP A 30 1.14 23.01 -1.21
CA ASP A 30 2.04 22.44 -2.22
C ASP A 30 2.07 20.93 -2.01
N LYS A 31 1.67 20.17 -3.04
CA LYS A 31 1.57 18.71 -2.96
C LYS A 31 2.98 18.14 -3.09
N THR A 32 3.75 18.24 -2.02
CA THR A 32 5.01 17.53 -1.88
C THR A 32 4.67 16.06 -1.70
N ALA A 33 4.88 15.25 -2.74
CA ALA A 33 4.78 13.81 -2.62
C ALA A 33 5.76 13.35 -1.52
N PRO A 34 5.32 12.52 -0.55
CA PRO A 34 6.24 11.93 0.42
C PRO A 34 7.31 11.12 -0.30
N ASP A 35 8.50 11.03 0.28
CA ASP A 35 9.54 10.14 -0.24
C ASP A 35 9.12 8.67 0.00
N GLU A 36 8.53 8.05 -1.02
CA GLU A 36 8.11 6.65 -1.01
C GLU A 36 9.27 5.65 -0.90
N PHE A 37 10.52 6.11 -1.01
CA PHE A 37 11.72 5.30 -0.82
C PHE A 37 12.40 5.52 0.53
N ALA A 38 11.84 6.37 1.39
CA ALA A 38 12.37 6.60 2.73
C ALA A 38 12.20 5.34 3.60
N VAL A 39 13.32 4.70 3.96
CA VAL A 39 13.35 3.55 4.87
C VAL A 39 13.48 4.05 6.31
N TYR A 40 12.38 3.96 7.07
CA TYR A 40 12.38 4.28 8.50
C TYR A 40 12.85 3.06 9.33
N SER A 41 13.86 3.27 10.18
CA SER A 41 14.25 2.27 11.18
C SER A 41 13.16 2.16 12.23
N ARG A 42 12.49 1.00 12.29
CA ARG A 42 11.55 0.68 13.38
C ARG A 42 12.34 0.00 14.49
N PRO A 43 12.02 0.27 15.77
CA PRO A 43 12.59 -0.51 16.86
C PRO A 43 12.32 -2.00 16.58
N PRO A 44 13.31 -2.88 16.83
CA PRO A 44 13.09 -4.30 16.63
C PRO A 44 11.88 -4.72 17.47
N LEU A 45 10.94 -5.42 16.84
CA LEU A 45 9.81 -5.98 17.56
C LEU A 45 10.38 -6.90 18.63
N SER A 46 10.18 -6.56 19.91
CA SER A 46 10.67 -7.37 21.02
C SER A 46 9.98 -8.72 20.96
N LEU A 47 10.72 -9.76 20.57
CA LEU A 47 10.21 -11.11 20.61
C LEU A 47 9.97 -11.46 22.10
N PRO A 48 8.74 -11.83 22.49
CA PRO A 48 8.47 -12.14 23.89
C PRO A 48 9.35 -13.33 24.33
N PRO A 49 9.91 -13.28 25.56
CA PRO A 49 10.81 -14.32 26.08
C PRO A 49 10.14 -15.70 26.15
N GLU A 50 8.80 -15.72 26.16
CA GLU A 50 7.96 -16.92 26.24
C GLU A 50 7.58 -17.50 24.87
N TYR A 51 8.39 -17.31 23.82
CA TYR A 51 8.14 -17.93 22.52
C TYR A 51 8.38 -19.46 22.63
N LYS A 52 7.37 -20.20 23.11
CA LYS A 52 7.42 -21.66 23.34
C LYS A 52 7.60 -22.49 22.07
N LEU A 53 7.60 -21.85 20.90
CA LEU A 53 7.89 -22.49 19.63
C LEU A 53 9.41 -22.62 19.47
N ARG A 54 9.93 -23.79 19.83
CA ARG A 54 11.31 -24.17 19.50
C ARG A 54 11.45 -24.17 17.97
N PRO A 55 12.42 -23.45 17.40
CA PRO A 55 12.68 -23.52 15.96
C PRO A 55 12.89 -24.98 15.53
N PRO A 56 12.28 -25.43 14.42
CA PRO A 56 12.51 -26.79 13.93
C PRO A 56 13.97 -26.95 13.52
N THR A 57 14.55 -28.10 13.80
CA THR A 57 15.95 -28.40 13.44
C THR A 57 16.12 -28.38 11.91
N PRO A 58 17.09 -27.61 11.37
CA PRO A 58 17.37 -27.58 9.94
C PRO A 58 17.63 -28.99 9.39
N GLY A 59 17.00 -29.33 8.26
CA GLY A 59 17.18 -30.64 7.62
C GLY A 59 16.28 -31.77 8.14
N VAL A 60 15.51 -31.55 9.21
CA VAL A 60 14.49 -32.51 9.65
C VAL A 60 13.25 -32.36 8.77
N ALA A 61 12.75 -33.48 8.27
CA ALA A 61 11.50 -33.50 7.51
C ALA A 61 10.37 -32.90 8.36
N LEU A 62 9.71 -31.87 7.83
CA LEU A 62 8.55 -31.28 8.48
C LEU A 62 7.47 -32.36 8.62
N GLN A 63 6.91 -32.50 9.83
CA GLN A 63 5.68 -33.25 10.02
C GLN A 63 4.51 -32.46 9.45
N ARG A 64 4.39 -32.45 8.12
CA ARG A 64 3.21 -31.96 7.43
C ARG A 64 2.12 -33.02 7.65
N GLY A 65 0.98 -32.61 8.20
CA GLY A 65 -0.20 -33.47 8.28
C GLY A 65 -0.63 -33.98 6.90
N GLU A 66 -1.63 -34.86 6.85
CA GLU A 66 -2.17 -35.35 5.58
C GLU A 66 -2.47 -34.20 4.62
N ALA A 67 -2.16 -34.41 3.33
CA ALA A 67 -2.50 -33.43 2.30
C ALA A 67 -4.02 -33.15 2.35
N ALA A 68 -4.39 -31.87 2.28
CA ALA A 68 -5.78 -31.43 2.36
C ALA A 68 -6.69 -32.15 1.34
N THR A 69 -6.15 -32.49 0.17
CA THR A 69 -6.84 -33.26 -0.87
C THR A 69 -7.15 -34.69 -0.45
N THR A 70 -6.25 -35.37 0.25
CA THR A 70 -6.48 -36.72 0.80
C THR A 70 -7.56 -36.70 1.86
N LEU A 71 -7.49 -35.72 2.78
CA LEU A 71 -8.49 -35.52 3.82
C LEU A 71 -9.88 -35.24 3.23
N ALA A 72 -9.95 -34.37 2.21
CA ALA A 72 -11.20 -34.05 1.51
C ALA A 72 -11.81 -35.28 0.82
N LYS A 73 -11.01 -36.07 0.10
CA LYS A 73 -11.49 -37.30 -0.56
C LYS A 73 -12.10 -38.28 0.46
N ARG A 74 -11.42 -38.50 1.59
CA ARG A 74 -11.90 -39.38 2.66
C ARG A 74 -13.21 -38.85 3.28
N ALA A 75 -13.28 -37.55 3.51
CA ALA A 75 -14.48 -36.89 4.04
C ALA A 75 -15.68 -37.08 3.10
N ILE A 76 -15.51 -36.83 1.79
CA ILE A 76 -16.58 -36.96 0.79
C ILE A 76 -17.09 -38.41 0.72
N ILE A 77 -16.19 -39.39 0.69
CA ILE A 77 -16.57 -40.81 0.66
C ILE A 77 -17.37 -41.18 1.92
N SER A 78 -16.89 -40.77 3.10
CA SER A 78 -17.61 -41.04 4.35
C SER A 78 -18.98 -40.35 4.41
N GLN A 79 -19.09 -39.16 3.82
CA GLN A 79 -20.34 -38.40 3.74
C GLN A 79 -21.32 -39.06 2.77
N ALA A 80 -20.84 -39.59 1.64
CA ALA A 80 -21.67 -40.35 0.71
C ALA A 80 -22.23 -41.59 1.39
N VAL A 81 -21.39 -42.41 2.02
CA VAL A 81 -21.84 -43.61 2.77
C VAL A 81 -22.89 -43.25 3.83
N ARG A 82 -22.70 -42.16 4.58
CA ARG A 82 -23.65 -41.70 5.60
C ARG A 82 -25.00 -41.26 5.02
N ARG A 83 -25.05 -40.77 3.78
CA ARG A 83 -26.31 -40.34 3.14
C ARG A 83 -27.12 -41.50 2.55
N LEU A 84 -26.49 -42.64 2.33
CA LEU A 84 -27.12 -43.85 1.78
C LEU A 84 -27.61 -44.82 2.86
N ALA A 85 -27.25 -44.57 4.13
CA ALA A 85 -27.77 -45.26 5.31
C ALA A 85 -28.92 -44.44 5.93
#